data_AF-A0A920PN21-F1
#
_entry.id   AF-A0A920PN21-F1
#
_cell.length_a   1.000
_cell.length_b   1.000
_cell.length_c   1.000
_cell.angle_alpha   90.00
_cell.angle_beta   90.00
_cell.angle_gamma   90.00
#
_symmetry.space_group_name_H-M   'P 1'
#
loop_
_entity.id
_entity.type
_entity.pdbx_description
1 polymer ?
#
loop_
_entity_poly.entity_id
_entity_poly.type
_entity_poly.pdbx_seq_one_letter_code
_entity_poly.pdbx_strand_id
1 'polypeptide(L)'
;MLKTLLKVAAISSLLFVGTMAKAADPIRIPVLNWSSQIFMANVMAQVFEEMGHTVELVPAESASRYEAVRIGDLHVAHETWESTMAIPFYEAMDKGGLLIPVATT
;
A
#
# COMPACT_ATOMS: atom_id res chain seq x y z
N MET A 1 14.38 -44.54 -21.37
CA MET A 1 15.15 -43.36 -20.94
C MET A 1 14.52 -42.04 -21.41
N LEU A 2 14.27 -41.86 -22.72
CA LEU A 2 13.66 -40.62 -23.25
C LEU A 2 12.28 -40.28 -22.64
N LYS A 3 11.43 -41.29 -22.44
CA LYS A 3 10.11 -41.14 -21.77
C LYS A 3 10.23 -40.75 -20.28
N THR A 4 11.33 -41.11 -19.64
CA THR A 4 11.64 -40.76 -18.24
C THR A 4 12.14 -39.32 -18.17
N LEU A 5 13.00 -38.89 -19.10
CA LEU A 5 13.42 -37.50 -19.22
C LEU A 5 12.26 -36.55 -19.52
N LEU A 6 11.33 -36.93 -20.39
CA LEU A 6 10.15 -36.11 -20.70
C LEU A 6 9.26 -35.87 -19.47
N LYS A 7 9.08 -36.89 -18.61
CA LYS A 7 8.31 -36.77 -17.37
C LYS A 7 9.00 -35.88 -16.33
N VAL A 8 10.33 -36.01 -16.21
CA VAL A 8 11.12 -35.17 -15.30
C VAL A 8 11.10 -33.71 -15.75
N ALA A 9 11.22 -33.45 -17.06
CA ALA A 9 11.11 -32.11 -17.63
C ALA A 9 9.72 -31.48 -17.42
N ALA A 10 8.65 -32.26 -17.54
CA ALA A 10 7.28 -31.78 -17.28
C ALA A 10 7.03 -31.47 -15.79
N ILE A 11 7.61 -32.25 -14.87
CA ILE A 11 7.50 -31.98 -13.42
C ILE A 11 8.31 -30.73 -13.04
N SER A 12 9.49 -30.56 -13.63
CA SER A 12 10.34 -29.39 -13.36
C SER A 12 9.80 -28.09 -13.97
N SER A 13 9.07 -28.14 -15.09
CA SER A 13 8.36 -26.97 -15.61
C SER A 13 7.16 -26.56 -14.76
N LEU A 14 6.41 -27.51 -14.17
CA LEU A 14 5.32 -27.19 -13.24
C LEU A 14 5.83 -26.53 -11.94
N LEU A 15 7.01 -26.93 -11.46
CA LEU A 15 7.63 -26.32 -10.27
C LEU A 15 8.09 -24.88 -10.51
N PHE A 16 8.44 -24.52 -11.75
CA PHE A 16 8.89 -23.17 -12.12
C PHE A 16 7.73 -22.19 -12.32
N VAL A 17 6.55 -22.68 -12.71
CA VAL A 17 5.35 -21.84 -12.89
C VAL A 17 4.75 -21.41 -11.55
N GLY A 18 4.94 -22.20 -10.49
CA GLY A 18 4.44 -21.89 -9.14
C GLY A 18 5.17 -20.76 -8.40
N THR A 19 6.33 -20.30 -8.90
CA THR A 19 7.16 -19.28 -8.24
C THR A 19 7.15 -17.92 -8.93
N MET A 20 6.26 -17.70 -9.91
CA MET A 20 6.02 -16.35 -10.45
C MET A 20 5.26 -15.54 -9.39
N ALA A 21 5.98 -15.03 -8.40
CA ALA A 21 5.45 -14.05 -7.47
C ALA A 21 4.95 -12.86 -8.30
N LYS A 22 3.64 -12.59 -8.26
CA LYS A 22 3.09 -11.37 -8.83
C LYS A 22 3.85 -10.21 -8.20
N ALA A 23 4.44 -9.33 -9.02
CA ALA A 23 5.06 -8.12 -8.51
C ALA A 23 4.01 -7.39 -7.65
N ALA A 24 4.36 -7.11 -6.40
CA ALA A 24 3.48 -6.37 -5.51
C ALA A 24 3.34 -4.95 -6.08
N ASP A 25 2.10 -4.47 -6.16
CA ASP A 25 1.85 -3.08 -6.53
C ASP A 25 2.53 -2.15 -5.50
N PRO A 26 3.08 -1.00 -5.93
CA PRO A 26 3.80 -0.12 -5.03
C PRO A 26 2.89 0.44 -3.93
N ILE A 27 3.46 0.62 -2.74
CA ILE A 27 2.80 1.33 -1.64
C ILE A 27 2.74 2.80 -2.02
N ARG A 28 1.55 3.24 -2.43
CA ARG A 28 1.21 4.64 -2.73
C ARG A 28 0.96 5.45 -1.46
N ILE A 29 1.85 6.37 -1.15
CA ILE A 29 1.80 7.26 0.02
C ILE A 29 1.45 8.68 -0.44
N PRO A 30 0.43 9.33 0.17
CA PRO A 30 0.08 10.70 -0.20
C PRO A 30 1.14 11.71 0.24
N VAL A 31 1.36 12.73 -0.60
CA VAL A 31 2.13 13.93 -0.30
C VAL A 31 1.21 15.15 -0.42
N LEU A 32 1.11 15.91 0.66
CA LEU A 32 0.31 17.13 0.76
C LEU A 32 1.20 18.37 0.62
N ASN A 33 0.72 19.53 1.07
CA ASN A 33 1.32 20.83 0.76
C ASN A 33 1.97 21.54 1.97
N TRP A 34 2.26 20.85 3.07
CA TRP A 34 2.98 21.42 4.22
C TRP A 34 4.17 20.58 4.67
N SER A 35 5.16 21.25 5.27
CA SER A 35 6.51 20.70 5.46
C SER A 35 6.57 19.45 6.33
N SER A 36 5.83 19.39 7.45
CA SER A 36 5.85 18.21 8.34
C SER A 36 5.35 16.96 7.63
N GLN A 37 4.29 17.09 6.83
CA GLN A 37 3.71 15.98 6.11
C GLN A 37 4.62 15.52 4.97
N ILE A 38 5.19 16.45 4.21
CA ILE A 38 6.13 16.11 3.13
C ILE A 38 7.34 15.37 3.72
N PHE A 39 7.89 15.87 4.83
CA PHE A 39 9.00 15.21 5.50
C PHE A 39 8.64 13.79 5.96
N MET A 40 7.50 13.64 6.64
CA MET A 40 7.05 12.35 7.16
C MET A 40 6.75 11.34 6.02
N ALA A 41 6.18 11.79 4.90
CA ALA A 41 5.95 10.95 3.73
C ALA A 41 7.26 10.38 3.16
N ASN A 42 8.33 11.19 3.10
CA ASN A 42 9.65 10.74 2.63
C ASN A 42 10.33 9.79 3.62
N VAL A 43 10.19 10.02 4.93
CA VAL A 43 10.70 9.10 5.95
C VAL A 43 9.98 7.75 5.86
N MET A 44 8.65 7.77 5.75
CA MET A 44 7.83 6.58 5.63
C MET A 44 8.17 5.79 4.35
N ALA A 45 8.41 6.49 3.24
CA ALA A 45 8.85 5.85 2.01
C ALA A 45 10.17 5.09 2.18
N GLN A 46 11.18 5.73 2.77
CA GLN A 46 12.48 5.08 3.04
C GLN A 46 12.33 3.85 3.95
N VAL A 47 11.50 3.93 4.99
CA VAL A 47 11.26 2.78 5.89
C VAL A 47 10.64 1.61 5.12
N PHE A 48 9.65 1.86 4.27
CA PHE A 48 9.03 0.81 3.47
C PHE A 48 9.98 0.25 2.40
N GLU A 49 10.82 1.08 1.80
CA GLU A 49 11.88 0.65 0.88
C GLU A 49 12.92 -0.23 1.58
N GLU A 50 13.35 0.13 2.80
CA GLU A 50 14.25 -0.69 3.63
C GLU A 50 13.64 -2.05 4.01
N MET A 51 12.31 -2.11 4.17
CA MET A 51 11.56 -3.35 4.37
C MET A 51 11.41 -4.20 3.10
N GLY A 52 11.90 -3.73 1.95
CA GLY A 52 11.84 -4.43 0.67
C GLY A 52 10.56 -4.20 -0.14
N HIS A 53 9.76 -3.19 0.21
CA HIS A 53 8.59 -2.79 -0.56
C HIS A 53 8.95 -1.74 -1.61
N THR A 54 8.23 -1.73 -2.74
CA THR A 54 8.27 -0.61 -3.68
C THR A 54 7.30 0.46 -3.19
N VAL A 55 7.69 1.73 -3.26
CA VAL A 55 6.89 2.86 -2.79
C VAL A 55 6.71 3.88 -3.90
N GLU A 56 5.55 4.53 -3.94
CA GLU A 56 5.25 5.65 -4.82
C GLU A 56 4.74 6.82 -3.99
N LEU A 57 5.38 7.99 -4.10
CA LEU A 57 4.89 9.23 -3.49
C LEU A 57 3.91 9.91 -4.44
N VAL A 58 2.65 10.01 -4.03
CA VAL A 58 1.55 10.52 -4.86
C VAL A 58 1.05 11.86 -4.31
N PRO A 59 1.10 12.96 -5.08
CA PRO A 59 0.47 14.22 -4.68
C PRO A 59 -1.03 14.02 -4.43
N ALA A 60 -1.52 14.50 -3.28
CA ALA A 60 -2.92 14.35 -2.88
C ALA A 60 -3.48 15.64 -2.26
N GLU A 61 -4.80 15.69 -2.11
CA GLU A 61 -5.49 16.76 -1.39
C GLU A 61 -5.96 16.24 -0.02
N SER A 62 -5.99 17.14 0.97
CA SER A 62 -6.23 16.85 2.39
C SER A 62 -7.52 16.08 2.70
N ALA A 63 -8.64 16.41 2.08
CA ALA A 63 -9.95 15.81 2.36
C ALA A 63 -10.24 14.61 1.46
N SER A 64 -10.02 14.74 0.15
CA SER A 64 -10.29 13.69 -0.84
C SER A 64 -9.39 12.47 -0.70
N ARG A 65 -8.21 12.59 -0.08
CA ARG A 65 -7.33 11.43 0.18
C ARG A 65 -8.00 10.33 1.00
N TYR A 66 -8.97 10.65 1.88
CA TYR A 66 -9.62 9.62 2.68
C TYR A 66 -10.46 8.67 1.82
N GLU A 67 -11.13 9.19 0.80
CA GLU A 67 -11.82 8.37 -0.19
C GLU A 67 -10.83 7.57 -1.02
N ALA A 68 -9.72 8.17 -1.44
CA ALA A 68 -8.65 7.47 -2.15
C ALA A 68 -8.05 6.33 -1.32
N VAL A 69 -7.91 6.50 0.00
CA VAL A 69 -7.50 5.41 0.91
C VAL A 69 -8.58 4.34 1.01
N ARG A 70 -9.85 4.74 1.14
CA ARG A 70 -10.99 3.84 1.25
C ARG A 70 -11.12 2.88 0.07
N ILE A 71 -10.82 3.35 -1.14
CA ILE A 71 -10.87 2.56 -2.38
C ILE A 71 -9.54 1.86 -2.70
N GLY A 72 -8.49 2.08 -1.91
CA GLY A 72 -7.17 1.48 -2.10
C GLY A 72 -6.28 2.13 -3.16
N ASP A 73 -6.63 3.33 -3.64
CA ASP A 73 -5.76 4.12 -4.55
C ASP A 73 -4.59 4.77 -3.78
N LEU A 74 -4.80 5.06 -2.50
CA LEU A 74 -3.76 5.38 -1.53
C LEU A 74 -3.78 4.33 -0.42
N HIS A 75 -2.64 4.11 0.22
CA HIS A 75 -2.56 3.06 1.25
C HIS A 75 -2.61 3.60 2.68
N VAL A 76 -2.27 4.87 2.88
CA VAL A 76 -2.14 5.48 4.22
C VAL A 76 -2.59 6.93 4.24
N ALA A 77 -3.05 7.40 5.41
CA ALA A 77 -3.33 8.82 5.71
C ALA A 77 -2.60 9.23 7.00
N HIS A 78 -1.26 9.30 6.93
CA HIS A 78 -0.38 9.32 8.11
C HIS A 78 -0.37 10.62 8.93
N GLU A 79 -0.91 11.72 8.43
CA GLU A 79 -1.02 12.99 9.18
C GLU A 79 -2.44 13.55 9.06
N THR A 80 -3.30 13.17 10.00
CA THR A 80 -4.71 13.58 10.07
C THR A 80 -4.92 14.53 11.24
N TRP A 81 -5.13 15.82 10.93
CA TRP A 81 -5.36 16.87 11.92
C TRP A 81 -6.83 16.92 12.30
N GLU A 82 -7.16 16.60 13.55
CA GLU A 82 -8.54 16.56 14.03
C GLU A 82 -9.30 17.87 13.79
N SER A 83 -8.65 19.02 14.01
CA SER A 83 -9.27 20.34 13.89
C SER A 83 -9.80 20.67 12.49
N THR A 84 -9.15 20.16 11.43
CA THR A 84 -9.47 20.51 10.03
C THR A 84 -9.96 19.33 9.21
N MET A 85 -9.73 18.10 9.66
CA MET A 85 -9.95 16.89 8.87
C MET A 85 -10.86 15.87 9.56
N ALA A 86 -11.38 16.15 10.76
CA ALA A 86 -12.28 15.24 11.46
C ALA A 86 -13.51 14.85 10.61
N ILE A 87 -14.20 15.83 10.03
CA ILE A 87 -15.41 15.57 9.22
C ILE A 87 -15.12 14.64 8.03
N PRO A 88 -14.22 14.97 7.09
CA PRO A 88 -13.98 14.09 5.93
C PRO A 88 -13.39 12.73 6.33
N PHE A 89 -12.63 12.66 7.43
CA PHE A 89 -12.11 11.41 7.96
C PHE A 89 -13.25 10.50 8.48
N TYR A 90 -14.13 11.03 9.32
CA TYR A 90 -15.25 10.25 9.88
C TYR A 90 -16.27 9.86 8.81
N GLU A 91 -16.55 10.72 7.83
CA GLU A 91 -17.41 10.38 6.68
C GLU A 91 -16.85 9.22 5.85
N ALA A 92 -15.52 9.16 5.67
CA ALA A 92 -14.87 8.05 4.97
C ALA A 92 -14.83 6.78 5.82
N MET A 93 -14.70 6.91 7.14
CA MET A 93 -14.76 5.81 8.10
C MET A 93 -16.15 5.17 8.15
N ASP A 94 -17.21 5.98 8.20
CA ASP A 94 -18.61 5.51 8.22
C ASP A 94 -18.98 4.75 6.96
N LYS A 95 -18.37 5.09 5.82
CA LYS A 95 -18.52 4.37 4.54
C LYS A 95 -17.78 3.03 4.51
N GLY A 96 -16.91 2.76 5.48
CA GLY A 96 -16.10 1.54 5.58
C GLY A 96 -14.96 1.47 4.56
N GLY A 97 -13.90 0.74 4.89
CA GLY A 97 -12.70 0.60 4.05
C GLY A 97 -11.51 1.46 4.51
N LEU A 98 -11.72 2.37 5.46
CA LEU A 98 -10.65 3.05 6.19
C LEU A 98 -10.34 2.27 7.47
N LEU A 99 -9.24 1.54 7.48
CA LEU A 99 -8.80 0.80 8.68
C LEU A 99 -7.95 1.70 9.55
N ILE A 100 -8.39 1.91 10.79
CA ILE A 100 -7.58 2.46 11.87
C ILE A 100 -7.11 1.27 12.70
N PRO A 101 -5.81 1.12 13.03
CA PRO A 101 -5.43 0.24 14.12
C PRO A 101 -6.02 0.83 15.40
N VAL A 102 -7.27 0.49 15.72
CA VAL A 102 -7.76 0.56 17.08
C VAL A 102 -6.82 -0.37 17.85
N ALA A 103 -6.07 0.20 18.79
CA ALA A 103 -5.47 -0.60 19.83
C ALA A 103 -6.63 -1.28 20.57
N THR A 104 -7.03 -2.45 20.10
CA THR A 104 -7.93 -3.34 20.83
C THR A 104 -7.12 -3.83 22.03
N THR A 105 -7.24 -3.10 23.13
CA THR A 105 -7.07 -3.66 24.48
C THR A 105 -8.20 -4.62 24.78
#